data_AF-D1QTI0-F1
#
_entry.id   AF-D1QTI0-F1
#
_cell.length_a   1.000
_cell.length_b   1.000
_cell.length_c   1.000
_cell.angle_alpha   90.00
_cell.angle_beta   90.00
_cell.angle_gamma   90.00
#
_symmetry.space_group_name_H-M   'P 1'
#
loop_
_entity.id
_entity.type
_entity.pdbx_description
1 polymer ?
#
loop_
_entity_poly.entity_id
_entity_poly.type
_entity_poly.pdbx_seq_one_letter_code
_entity_poly.pdbx_strand_id
1 'polypeptide(L)' 'MCGSTHTKKNGVRKGLQLYKCQDCGYQFRSGSQVSNDELWTAYQQQKQTIKELSVRFKIS' A
#
# COMPACT_ATOMS: atom_id res chain seq x y z
N MET A 1 -3.05 1.72 -10.49
CA MET A 1 -2.06 2.83 -10.58
C MET A 1 -1.69 2.99 -12.04
N CYS A 2 -1.65 4.20 -12.61
CA CYS A 2 -1.42 4.40 -14.05
C CYS A 2 0.05 4.31 -14.49
N GLY A 3 0.98 4.03 -13.56
CA GLY A 3 2.42 3.92 -13.86
C GLY A 3 3.17 5.26 -14.00
N SER A 4 2.47 6.40 -14.03
CA SER A 4 3.10 7.72 -14.08
C SER A 4 3.87 8.06 -12.81
N THR A 5 5.02 8.71 -12.98
CA THR A 5 5.85 9.26 -11.90
C THR A 5 5.43 10.68 -11.48
N HIS A 6 4.50 11.31 -12.19
CA HIS A 6 3.99 12.65 -11.88
C HIS A 6 3.14 12.64 -10.61
N THR A 7 3.82 12.78 -9.48
CA THR A 7 3.23 12.69 -8.15
C THR A 7 3.50 13.96 -7.36
N LYS A 8 2.48 14.47 -6.67
CA LYS A 8 2.63 15.57 -5.70
C LYS A 8 2.17 15.18 -4.30
N LYS A 9 2.73 15.85 -3.29
CA LYS A 9 2.22 15.78 -1.90
C LYS A 9 0.77 16.26 -1.86
N ASN A 10 -0.09 15.56 -1.12
CA ASN A 10 -1.54 15.77 -1.07
C ASN A 10 -2.07 15.78 0.38
N GLY A 11 -1.41 16.55 1.26
CA GLY A 11 -1.79 16.68 2.67
C GLY A 11 -1.40 15.48 3.54
N VAL A 12 -1.87 15.49 4.79
CA VAL A 12 -1.56 14.47 5.81
C VAL A 12 -2.87 13.96 6.40
N ARG A 13 -3.01 12.64 6.57
CA ARG A 13 -4.20 12.02 7.20
C ARG A 13 -3.77 10.96 8.20
N LYS A 14 -4.27 11.07 9.44
CA LYS A 14 -3.86 10.20 10.57
C LYS A 14 -2.33 10.18 10.75
N GLY A 15 -1.67 11.33 10.64
CA GLY A 15 -0.21 11.48 10.75
C GLY A 15 0.59 10.97 9.55
N LEU A 16 -0.04 10.43 8.51
CA LEU A 16 0.65 9.88 7.34
C LEU A 16 0.53 10.80 6.13
N GLN A 17 1.65 11.04 5.46
CA GLN A 17 1.72 11.84 4.24
C GLN A 17 0.98 11.15 3.09
N LEU A 18 0.06 11.87 2.48
CA LEU A 18 -0.64 11.48 1.27
C LEU A 18 0.03 12.08 0.04
N TYR A 19 -0.15 11.40 -1.07
CA TYR A 19 0.35 11.73 -2.40
C TYR A 19 -0.78 11.57 -3.40
N LYS A 20 -0.70 12.31 -4.50
CA LYS A 20 -1.66 12.24 -5.60
C LYS A 20 -0.92 12.21 -6.92
N CYS A 21 -1.26 11.26 -7.78
CA CYS A 21 -0.85 11.26 -9.18
C CYS A 21 -1.56 12.40 -9.90
N GLN A 22 -0.81 13.25 -10.59
CA GLN A 22 -1.38 14.38 -11.32
C GLN A 22 -2.10 13.96 -12.59
N ASP A 23 -1.68 12.86 -13.23
CA ASP A 23 -2.23 12.44 -14.52
C ASP A 23 -3.56 11.70 -14.36
N CYS A 24 -3.67 10.77 -13.40
CA CYS A 24 -4.91 10.00 -13.19
C CYS A 24 -5.70 10.42 -11.94
N GLY A 25 -5.17 11.34 -11.13
CA GLY A 25 -5.82 11.79 -9.90
C GLY A 25 -5.82 10.79 -8.74
N TYR A 26 -5.25 9.59 -8.91
CA TYR A 26 -5.19 8.56 -7.86
C TYR A 26 -4.42 9.05 -6.63
N GLN A 27 -4.98 8.82 -5.44
CA GLN A 27 -4.37 9.20 -4.17
C GLN A 27 -3.81 7.97 -3.46
N PHE A 28 -2.61 8.10 -2.90
CA PHE A 28 -1.92 7.02 -2.21
C PHE A 28 -1.08 7.55 -1.05
N ARG A 29 -0.63 6.65 -0.19
CA ARG A 29 0.29 6.97 0.92
C ARG A 29 1.70 6.60 0.52
N SER A 30 2.68 7.29 1.09
CA SER A 30 4.06 6.80 1.08
C SER A 30 4.12 5.54 1.95
N GLY A 31 4.13 4.38 1.31
CA GLY A 31 4.31 3.08 1.94
C GLY A 31 4.52 2.05 0.85
N SER A 32 5.27 0.99 1.13
CA SER A 32 5.36 -0.14 0.19
C SER A 32 3.97 -0.75 0.06
N GLN A 33 3.38 -0.66 -1.13
CA GLN A 33 2.27 -1.55 -1.44
C GLN A 33 2.84 -2.96 -1.51
N VAL A 34 2.40 -3.82 -0.59
CA VAL A 34 2.61 -5.25 -0.73
C VAL A 34 1.84 -5.71 -1.95
N SER A 35 2.46 -6.52 -2.81
CA SER A 35 1.75 -7.04 -3.97
C SER A 35 0.67 -8.02 -3.51
N ASN A 36 -0.45 -8.07 -4.23
CA ASN A 36 -1.51 -9.01 -3.91
C ASN A 36 -1.01 -10.46 -4.01
N ASP A 37 -0.08 -10.74 -4.92
CA ASP A 37 0.51 -12.08 -5.10
C ASP A 37 1.37 -12.49 -3.90
N GLU A 38 2.13 -11.56 -3.35
CA GLU A 38 2.93 -11.80 -2.14
C GLU A 38 2.02 -12.06 -0.92
N LEU A 39 0.94 -11.28 -0.78
CA LEU A 39 -0.08 -11.51 0.26
C LEU A 39 -0.75 -12.88 0.10
N TRP A 40 -1.15 -13.24 -1.12
CA TRP A 40 -1.80 -14.53 -1.39
C TRP A 40 -0.89 -15.71 -1.11
N THR A 41 0.38 -15.59 -1.52
CA THR A 41 1.41 -16.60 -1.28
C THR A 41 1.64 -16.80 0.22
N ALA A 42 1.78 -15.71 0.98
CA ALA A 42 1.97 -15.78 2.42
C ALA A 42 0.75 -16.40 3.15
N TYR A 43 -0.47 -16.09 2.69
CA TYR A 43 -1.68 -16.68 3.27
C TYR A 43 -1.84 -18.17 2.93
N GLN A 44 -1.80 -18.54 1.64
CA GLN A 44 -2.08 -19.92 1.22
C GLN A 44 -0.90 -20.87 1.46
N GLN A 45 0.31 -20.49 1.05
CA GLN A 45 1.46 -21.41 1.07
C GLN A 45 2.12 -21.45 2.44
N GLN A 46 2.24 -20.29 3.10
CA GLN A 46 2.88 -20.20 4.42
C GLN A 46 1.87 -20.32 5.57
N LYS A 47 0.57 -20.50 5.25
CA LYS A 47 -0.53 -20.70 6.20
C LYS A 47 -0.59 -19.62 7.28
N GLN A 48 -0.17 -18.39 6.96
CA GLN A 48 -0.18 -17.29 7.91
C GLN A 48 -1.61 -16.81 8.17
N THR A 49 -1.92 -16.55 9.43
CA THR A 49 -3.18 -15.96 9.84
C THR A 49 -3.26 -14.48 9.43
N ILE A 50 -4.48 -13.94 9.35
CA ILE A 50 -4.70 -12.51 9.05
C ILE A 50 -3.93 -11.60 10.02
N LYS A 51 -3.86 -11.99 11.30
CA LYS A 51 -3.12 -11.25 12.34
C LYS A 51 -1.62 -11.23 12.07
N GLU A 52 -1.04 -12.37 11.69
CA GLU A 52 0.39 -12.47 11.38
C GLU A 52 0.74 -11.68 10.10
N LEU A 53 -0.12 -11.75 9.08
CA LEU A 53 0.02 -10.97 7.85
C LEU A 53 -0.03 -9.46 8.14
N SER A 54 -0.99 -9.02 8.95
CA SER A 54 -1.13 -7.62 9.39
C SER A 54 0.15 -7.12 10.06
N VAL A 55 0.72 -7.89 10.98
CA VAL A 55 1.99 -7.53 11.65
C VAL A 55 3.16 -7.54 10.68
N ARG A 56 3.31 -8.60 9.88
CA ARG A 56 4.43 -8.78 8.94
C ARG A 56 4.51 -7.67 7.91
N PHE A 57 3.36 -7.33 7.34
CA PHE A 57 3.25 -6.34 6.27
C PHE A 57 2.95 -4.93 6.78
N LYS A 58 2.82 -4.75 8.11
CA LYS A 58 2.46 -3.48 8.76
C LYS A 58 1.16 -2.88 8.18
N ILE A 59 0.21 -3.77 7.87
CA ILE A 59 -1.11 -3.41 7.36
C ILE A 59 -2.08 -3.49 8.54
N SER A 60 -2.79 -2.40 8.81
CA SER A 60 -3.78 -2.29 9.89
C SER A 60 -5.20 -2.25 9.35
#